data_AF-A0A6I5RTM0-F1
#
_entry.id   AF-A0A6I5RTM0-F1
#
_cell.length_a   1.000
_cell.length_b   1.000
_cell.length_c   1.000
_cell.angle_alpha   90.00
_cell.angle_beta   90.00
_cell.angle_gamma   90.00
#
_symmetry.space_group_name_H-M   'P 1'
#
loop_
_entity.id
_entity.type
_entity.pdbx_description
1 polymer ?
#
loop_
_entity_poly.entity_id
_entity_poly.type
_entity_poly.pdbx_seq_one_letter_code
_entity_poly.pdbx_strand_id
1 'polypeptide(L)'
;MSVDILKLKALATAAKRDQYDYVALNDYGMAMPPAVTLELIAEIERHRQVNAEGGSPDNNILPVVAVEGDQLVIRITTECLLHAVTCSSQWPANEAGSPISVINGPLMVKEIIHELQREDEQGTNSMHRMLDEAALAALDNGSEAVSYDDEAHP
;
A
#
# COMPACT_ATOMS: atom_id res chain seq x y z
N MET A 1 2.02 31.71 -14.14
CA MET A 1 3.47 31.82 -13.86
C MET A 1 3.98 30.40 -13.64
N SER A 2 4.82 29.87 -14.54
CA SER A 2 5.40 28.53 -14.37
C SER A 2 6.68 28.64 -13.54
N VAL A 3 6.73 27.97 -12.40
CA VAL A 3 7.96 27.90 -11.59
C VAL A 3 8.90 26.87 -12.22
N ASP A 4 10.11 27.30 -12.58
CA ASP A 4 11.17 26.40 -13.05
C ASP A 4 11.80 25.68 -11.85
N ILE A 5 11.43 24.41 -11.68
CA ILE A 5 11.88 23.57 -10.56
C ILE A 5 13.38 23.33 -10.60
N LEU A 6 14.00 23.22 -11.79
CA LEU A 6 15.44 23.00 -11.90
C LEU A 6 16.21 24.25 -11.44
N LYS A 7 15.75 25.42 -11.87
CA LYS A 7 16.31 26.69 -11.41
C LYS A 7 16.12 26.87 -9.91
N LEU A 8 14.93 26.54 -9.39
CA LEU A 8 14.63 26.64 -7.95
C LEU A 8 15.50 25.69 -7.11
N LYS A 9 15.72 24.45 -7.57
CA LYS A 9 16.59 23.47 -6.91
C LYS A 9 18.04 23.95 -6.87
N ALA A 10 18.54 24.54 -7.95
CA ALA A 10 19.89 25.10 -8.01
C ALA A 10 20.06 26.25 -7.02
N LEU A 11 19.10 27.18 -6.98
CA LEU A 11 19.10 28.32 -6.05
C LEU A 11 19.01 27.87 -4.59
N ALA A 12 18.11 26.94 -4.27
CA ALA A 12 17.98 26.38 -2.93
C ALA A 12 19.25 25.63 -2.50
N THR A 13 19.91 24.92 -3.42
CA THR A 13 21.18 24.23 -3.14
C THR A 13 22.31 25.22 -2.86
N ALA A 14 22.41 26.28 -3.65
CA ALA A 14 23.40 27.34 -3.45
C ALA A 14 23.20 28.03 -2.10
N ALA A 15 21.97 28.47 -1.80
CA ALA A 15 21.62 29.11 -0.54
C ALA A 15 21.79 28.20 0.69
N LYS A 16 21.56 26.87 0.55
CA LYS A 16 21.83 25.89 1.62
C LYS A 16 23.33 25.71 1.87
N ARG A 17 24.15 25.73 0.82
CA ARG A 17 25.58 25.49 0.89
C ARG A 17 26.34 26.67 1.48
N ASP A 18 25.90 27.89 1.20
CA ASP A 18 26.49 29.10 1.73
C ASP A 18 25.41 30.10 2.19
N GLN A 19 25.09 30.04 3.48
CA GLN A 19 24.09 30.90 4.11
C GLN A 19 24.55 32.36 4.26
N TYR A 20 25.78 32.70 3.88
CA TYR A 20 26.31 34.06 3.91
C TYR A 20 26.49 34.65 2.50
N ASP A 21 26.21 33.86 1.45
CA ASP A 21 26.13 34.35 0.09
C ASP A 21 24.80 35.09 -0.12
N TYR A 22 24.86 36.42 0.07
CA TYR A 22 23.71 37.31 -0.09
C TYR A 22 23.12 37.27 -1.50
N VAL A 23 23.90 36.93 -2.54
CA VAL A 23 23.40 36.82 -3.91
C VAL A 23 22.56 35.56 -4.04
N ALA A 24 23.06 34.42 -3.55
CA ALA A 24 22.32 33.16 -3.55
C ALA A 24 21.01 33.24 -2.74
N LEU A 25 21.03 33.92 -1.59
CA LEU A 25 19.84 34.15 -0.77
C LEU A 25 18.81 35.06 -1.44
N ASN A 26 19.26 36.16 -2.05
CA ASN A 26 18.40 37.12 -2.74
C ASN A 26 17.73 36.50 -3.98
N ASP A 27 18.49 35.73 -4.76
CA ASP A 27 17.99 35.07 -5.96
C ASP A 27 17.06 33.89 -5.62
N TYR A 28 17.30 33.22 -4.49
CA TYR A 28 16.45 32.13 -4.02
C TYR A 28 15.05 32.62 -3.62
N GLY A 29 14.92 33.78 -2.98
CA GLY A 29 13.68 34.56 -2.95
C GLY A 29 12.42 33.89 -2.39
N MET A 30 12.54 32.81 -1.60
CA MET A 30 11.40 32.08 -1.02
C MET A 30 11.21 32.41 0.46
N ALA A 31 9.95 32.46 0.90
CA ALA A 31 9.58 32.63 2.32
C ALA A 31 9.91 31.40 3.21
N MET A 32 10.35 30.30 2.59
CA MET A 32 10.69 29.05 3.27
C MET A 32 12.21 28.81 3.24
N PRO A 33 12.79 28.13 4.26
CA PRO A 33 14.20 27.79 4.26
C PRO A 33 14.61 26.94 3.04
N PRO A 34 15.85 27.11 2.54
CA PRO A 34 16.38 26.31 1.42
C PRO A 34 16.25 24.79 1.61
N ALA A 35 16.45 24.31 2.84
CA ALA A 35 16.32 22.88 3.17
C ALA A 35 14.90 22.35 2.93
N VAL A 36 13.87 23.07 3.41
CA VAL A 36 12.46 22.69 3.27
C VAL A 36 12.05 22.65 1.80
N THR A 37 12.53 23.60 1.00
CA THR A 37 12.22 23.61 -0.44
C THR A 37 12.91 22.47 -1.18
N LEU A 38 14.14 22.09 -0.80
CA LEU A 38 14.80 20.91 -1.39
C LEU A 38 14.06 19.62 -1.05
N GLU A 39 13.52 19.49 0.15
CA GLU A 39 12.67 18.35 0.54
C GLU A 39 11.39 18.29 -0.29
N LEU A 40 10.69 19.43 -0.44
CA LEU A 40 9.49 19.51 -1.29
C LEU A 40 9.78 19.22 -2.77
N ILE A 41 10.94 19.66 -3.29
CA ILE A 41 11.34 19.35 -4.65
C ILE A 41 11.62 17.85 -4.80
N ALA A 42 12.29 17.22 -3.83
CA ALA A 42 12.54 15.78 -3.85
C ALA A 42 11.23 14.97 -3.80
N GLU A 43 10.23 15.45 -3.05
CA GLU A 43 8.87 14.89 -3.02
C GLU A 43 8.20 14.95 -4.40
N ILE A 44 8.23 16.11 -5.04
CA ILE A 44 7.66 16.31 -6.39
C ILE A 44 8.38 15.44 -7.43
N GLU A 45 9.71 15.35 -7.36
CA GLU A 45 10.51 14.52 -8.26
C GLU A 45 10.15 13.03 -8.10
N ARG A 46 9.96 12.56 -6.86
CA ARG A 46 9.51 11.18 -6.59
C ARG A 46 8.13 10.91 -7.19
N HIS A 47 7.18 11.82 -6.99
CA HIS A 47 5.83 11.68 -7.58
C HIS A 47 5.86 11.67 -9.10
N ARG A 48 6.75 12.45 -9.73
CA ARG A 48 6.92 12.45 -11.19
C ARG A 48 7.54 11.16 -11.69
N GLN A 49 8.50 10.58 -10.95
CA GLN A 49 9.10 9.29 -11.29
C GLN A 49 8.05 8.17 -11.25
N VAL A 50 7.22 8.14 -10.19
CA VAL A 50 6.08 7.21 -10.07
C VAL A 50 5.16 7.33 -11.29
N ASN A 51 4.77 8.55 -11.65
CA ASN A 51 3.89 8.78 -12.81
C ASN A 51 4.54 8.43 -14.16
N ALA A 52 5.86 8.58 -14.31
CA ALA A 52 6.60 8.29 -15.55
C ALA A 52 6.83 6.78 -15.77
N GLU A 53 6.89 6.01 -14.69
CA GLU A 53 7.04 4.55 -14.72
C GLU A 53 5.68 3.81 -14.88
N GLY A 54 4.58 4.54 -15.10
CA GLY A 54 3.23 3.98 -15.12
C GLY A 54 2.75 3.52 -13.74
N GLY A 55 3.47 3.90 -12.68
CA GLY A 55 3.00 3.79 -11.32
C GLY A 55 1.81 4.72 -11.14
N SER A 56 0.63 4.16 -10.90
CA SER A 56 -0.50 4.94 -10.40
C SER A 56 -0.02 5.76 -9.20
N PRO A 57 -0.40 7.04 -9.08
CA PRO A 57 -0.16 7.79 -7.86
C PRO A 57 -0.76 6.98 -6.70
N ASP A 58 -0.05 6.95 -5.58
CA ASP A 58 -0.40 6.21 -4.36
C ASP A 58 -1.89 6.39 -3.99
N ASN A 59 -2.71 5.49 -4.52
CA ASN A 59 -4.10 5.23 -4.12
C ASN A 59 -4.23 3.81 -3.55
N ASN A 60 -3.11 3.08 -3.40
CA ASN A 60 -3.08 1.70 -2.86
C ASN A 60 -3.15 1.67 -1.34
N ILE A 61 -4.09 2.40 -0.74
CA ILE A 61 -4.49 2.13 0.65
C ILE A 61 -5.41 0.89 0.67
N LEU A 62 -6.10 0.59 -0.43
CA LEU A 62 -7.01 -0.54 -0.51
C LEU A 62 -6.33 -1.81 -1.04
N PRO A 63 -6.65 -2.99 -0.48
CA PRO A 63 -6.24 -4.26 -1.06
C PRO A 63 -6.76 -4.40 -2.49
N VAL A 64 -5.89 -4.84 -3.41
CA VAL A 64 -6.24 -5.09 -4.81
C VAL A 64 -6.14 -6.58 -5.08
N VAL A 65 -7.18 -7.13 -5.69
CA VAL A 65 -7.21 -8.51 -6.20
C VAL A 65 -7.37 -8.43 -7.71
N ALA A 66 -6.43 -9.00 -8.45
CA ALA A 66 -6.42 -8.97 -9.91
C ALA A 66 -5.85 -10.27 -10.49
N VAL A 67 -6.10 -10.51 -11.78
CA VAL A 67 -5.42 -11.55 -12.54
C VAL A 67 -4.29 -10.91 -13.33
N GLU A 68 -3.05 -11.33 -13.09
CA GLU A 68 -1.87 -10.88 -13.84
C GLU A 68 -1.29 -12.09 -14.60
N GLY A 69 -1.43 -12.10 -15.93
CA GLY A 69 -1.07 -13.26 -16.75
C GLY A 69 -1.99 -14.45 -16.45
N ASP A 70 -1.42 -15.52 -15.90
CA ASP A 70 -2.12 -16.76 -15.51
C ASP A 70 -2.15 -16.94 -13.98
N GLN A 71 -2.01 -15.84 -13.23
CA GLN A 71 -1.92 -15.87 -11.77
C GLN A 71 -2.93 -14.93 -11.12
N LEU A 72 -3.63 -15.41 -10.10
CA LEU A 72 -4.35 -14.55 -9.17
C LEU A 72 -3.34 -13.84 -8.26
N VAL A 73 -3.32 -12.51 -8.31
CA VAL A 73 -2.43 -11.68 -7.51
C VAL A 73 -3.25 -10.86 -6.52
N ILE A 74 -2.92 -11.01 -5.25
CA ILE A 74 -3.46 -10.20 -4.15
C ILE A 74 -2.36 -9.27 -3.67
N ARG A 75 -2.59 -7.96 -3.78
CA ARG A 75 -1.65 -6.92 -3.36
C ARG A 75 -2.26 -6.13 -2.21
N ILE A 76 -1.58 -6.15 -1.07
CA ILE A 76 -1.90 -5.33 0.10
C ILE A 76 -0.59 -4.76 0.65
N THR A 77 -0.58 -3.47 0.99
CA THR A 77 0.59 -2.88 1.65
C THR A 77 0.72 -3.46 3.05
N THR A 78 1.96 -3.59 3.54
CA THR A 78 2.20 -4.14 4.89
C THR A 78 1.57 -3.27 5.97
N GLU A 79 1.55 -1.94 5.77
CA GLU A 79 0.87 -1.00 6.65
C GLU A 79 -0.65 -1.23 6.68
N CYS A 80 -1.29 -1.36 5.52
CA CYS A 80 -2.73 -1.62 5.45
C CYS A 80 -3.08 -2.97 6.08
N LEU A 81 -2.29 -4.02 5.84
CA LEU A 81 -2.49 -5.33 6.46
C LEU A 81 -2.45 -5.24 7.99
N LEU A 82 -1.43 -4.58 8.55
CA LEU A 82 -1.29 -4.43 10.00
C LEU A 82 -2.43 -3.57 10.59
N HIS A 83 -2.83 -2.52 9.90
CA HIS A 83 -3.95 -1.67 10.32
C HIS A 83 -5.27 -2.45 10.32
N ALA A 84 -5.57 -3.16 9.22
CA ALA A 84 -6.78 -3.95 9.08
C ALA A 84 -6.90 -5.02 10.18
N VAL A 85 -5.81 -5.72 10.46
CA VAL A 85 -5.77 -6.78 11.47
C VAL A 85 -6.01 -6.22 12.88
N THR A 86 -5.41 -5.07 13.22
CA THR A 86 -5.56 -4.44 14.55
C THR A 86 -6.89 -3.72 14.75
N CYS A 87 -7.58 -3.36 13.67
CA CYS A 87 -8.92 -2.75 13.72
C CYS A 87 -10.05 -3.78 13.77
N SER A 88 -9.75 -5.08 13.63
CA SER A 88 -10.74 -6.15 13.73
C SER A 88 -11.40 -6.16 15.11
N SER A 89 -12.72 -6.33 15.17
CA SER A 89 -13.44 -6.54 16.44
C SER A 89 -13.04 -7.85 17.14
N GLN A 90 -12.41 -8.77 16.41
CA GLN A 90 -11.88 -10.03 16.94
C GLN A 90 -10.42 -9.89 17.40
N TRP A 91 -9.79 -8.72 17.22
CA TRP A 91 -8.44 -8.49 17.68
C TRP A 91 -8.38 -8.60 19.21
N PRO A 92 -7.45 -9.39 19.77
CA PRO A 92 -7.43 -9.65 21.20
C PRO A 92 -7.12 -8.39 22.01
N ALA A 93 -7.69 -8.33 23.21
CA ALA A 93 -7.35 -7.36 24.24
C ALA A 93 -6.42 -7.98 25.29
N ASN A 94 -5.60 -7.15 25.92
CA ASN A 94 -4.78 -7.53 27.06
C ASN A 94 -5.63 -7.66 28.34
N GLU A 95 -5.00 -8.05 29.45
CA GLU A 95 -5.67 -8.21 30.75
C GLU A 95 -6.34 -6.92 31.27
N ALA A 96 -5.89 -5.75 30.80
CA ALA A 96 -6.47 -4.45 31.14
C ALA A 96 -7.67 -4.06 30.25
N GLY A 97 -8.04 -4.90 29.27
CA GLY A 97 -9.12 -4.65 28.32
C GLY A 97 -8.73 -3.75 27.14
N SER A 98 -7.46 -3.40 26.99
CA SER A 98 -6.97 -2.60 25.86
C SER A 98 -6.53 -3.52 24.71
N PRO A 99 -6.74 -3.14 23.43
CA PRO A 99 -6.24 -3.91 22.28
C PRO A 99 -4.74 -4.21 22.38
N ILE A 100 -4.32 -5.42 21.99
CA ILE A 100 -2.91 -5.79 21.97
C ILE A 100 -2.16 -4.97 20.91
N SER A 101 -1.06 -4.32 21.29
CA SER A 101 -0.24 -3.54 20.37
C SER A 101 0.79 -4.39 19.64
N VAL A 102 0.92 -4.20 18.32
CA VAL A 102 1.99 -4.81 17.52
C VAL A 102 3.30 -4.04 17.72
N ILE A 103 4.30 -4.67 18.33
CA ILE A 103 5.62 -4.06 18.58
C ILE A 103 6.64 -4.32 17.47
N ASN A 104 6.41 -5.31 16.62
CA ASN A 104 7.28 -5.68 15.51
C ASN A 104 6.45 -6.03 14.26
N GLY A 105 6.09 -5.00 13.49
CA GLY A 105 5.26 -5.14 12.29
C GLY A 105 5.83 -6.12 11.25
N PRO A 106 7.11 -6.02 10.86
CA PRO A 106 7.70 -6.95 9.89
C PRO A 106 7.68 -8.42 10.33
N LEU A 107 7.85 -8.71 11.63
CA LEU A 107 7.73 -10.07 12.15
C LEU A 107 6.27 -10.54 12.10
N MET A 108 5.33 -9.72 12.57
CA MET A 108 3.90 -10.03 12.54
C MET A 108 3.42 -10.35 11.12
N VAL A 109 3.86 -9.58 10.10
CA VAL A 109 3.53 -9.87 8.70
C VAL A 109 4.03 -11.24 8.26
N LYS A 110 5.26 -11.63 8.65
CA LYS A 110 5.80 -12.96 8.32
C LYS A 110 5.01 -14.07 9.00
N GLU A 111 4.60 -13.86 10.25
CA GLU A 111 3.78 -14.81 11.01
C GLU A 111 2.38 -14.96 10.38
N ILE A 112 1.76 -13.86 9.96
CA ILE A 112 0.50 -13.89 9.20
C ILE A 112 0.65 -14.69 7.91
N ILE A 113 1.71 -14.43 7.12
CA ILE A 113 1.96 -15.17 5.88
C ILE A 113 2.15 -16.67 6.17
N HIS A 114 2.86 -17.00 7.24
CA HIS A 114 3.06 -18.38 7.65
C HIS A 114 1.73 -19.07 7.97
N GLU A 115 0.86 -18.44 8.76
CA GLU A 115 -0.46 -19.01 9.11
C GLU A 115 -1.42 -19.06 7.92
N LEU A 116 -1.29 -18.17 6.94
CA LEU A 116 -2.06 -18.27 5.69
C LEU A 116 -1.66 -19.49 4.85
N GLN A 117 -0.38 -19.87 4.90
CA GLN A 117 0.18 -21.00 4.13
C GLN A 117 0.19 -22.31 4.90
N ARG A 118 -0.02 -22.26 6.22
CA ARG A 118 0.02 -23.42 7.09
C ARG A 118 -1.15 -24.37 6.81
N GLU A 119 -0.81 -25.60 6.49
CA GLU A 119 -1.78 -26.67 6.29
C GLU A 119 -2.21 -27.31 7.62
N ASP A 120 -3.47 -27.72 7.69
CA ASP A 120 -4.01 -28.56 8.76
C ASP A 120 -3.84 -30.05 8.46
N GLU A 121 -4.37 -30.90 9.34
CA GLU A 121 -4.28 -32.37 9.22
C GLU A 121 -4.94 -32.93 7.96
N GLN A 122 -5.81 -32.16 7.31
CA GLN A 122 -6.49 -32.53 6.07
C GLN A 122 -5.79 -31.94 4.82
N GLY A 123 -4.66 -31.26 5.00
CA GLY A 123 -3.91 -30.63 3.91
C GLY A 123 -4.57 -29.35 3.39
N THR A 124 -5.46 -28.71 4.16
CA THR A 124 -6.07 -27.42 3.78
C THR A 124 -5.51 -26.27 4.61
N ASN A 125 -5.54 -25.06 4.06
CA ASN A 125 -5.05 -23.86 4.71
C ASN A 125 -6.11 -22.73 4.65
N SER A 126 -5.80 -21.61 5.30
CA SER A 126 -6.72 -20.47 5.37
C SER A 126 -7.02 -19.86 3.98
N MET A 127 -6.07 -19.92 3.04
CA MET A 127 -6.27 -19.42 1.68
C MET A 127 -7.27 -20.27 0.90
N HIS A 128 -7.21 -21.60 1.02
CA HIS A 128 -8.20 -22.48 0.38
C HIS A 128 -9.61 -22.16 0.84
N ARG A 129 -9.81 -22.05 2.16
CA ARG A 129 -11.13 -21.72 2.74
C ARG A 129 -11.64 -20.35 2.27
N MET A 130 -10.77 -19.35 2.21
CA MET A 130 -11.11 -18.02 1.70
C MET A 130 -11.56 -18.08 0.23
N LEU A 131 -10.87 -18.86 -0.61
CA LEU A 131 -11.21 -19.00 -2.02
C LEU A 131 -12.51 -19.79 -2.22
N ASP A 132 -12.71 -20.85 -1.43
CA ASP A 132 -13.95 -21.64 -1.45
C ASP A 132 -15.15 -20.77 -1.06
N GLU A 133 -15.03 -19.97 0.01
CA GLU A 133 -16.07 -19.04 0.44
C GLU A 133 -16.37 -17.98 -0.63
N ALA A 134 -15.34 -17.41 -1.27
CA ALA A 134 -15.51 -16.44 -2.34
C ALA A 134 -16.19 -17.06 -3.57
N ALA A 135 -15.86 -18.30 -3.92
CA ALA A 135 -16.47 -19.01 -5.03
C ALA A 135 -17.95 -19.32 -4.75
N LEU A 136 -18.27 -19.82 -3.55
CA LEU A 136 -19.66 -20.06 -3.13
C LEU A 136 -20.47 -18.76 -3.14
N ALA A 137 -19.93 -17.67 -2.60
CA ALA A 137 -20.59 -16.38 -2.64
C ALA A 137 -20.83 -15.89 -4.09
N ALA A 138 -19.92 -16.15 -5.03
CA ALA A 138 -20.13 -15.81 -6.42
C ALA A 138 -21.28 -16.61 -7.05
N LEU A 139 -21.40 -17.90 -6.71
CA LEU A 139 -22.51 -18.75 -7.14
C LEU A 139 -23.85 -18.27 -6.55
N ASP A 140 -23.88 -17.98 -5.26
CA ASP A 140 -25.08 -17.49 -4.56
C ASP A 140 -25.56 -16.14 -5.13
N ASN A 141 -24.64 -15.33 -5.63
CA ASN A 141 -24.93 -14.08 -6.33
C ASN A 141 -25.31 -14.26 -7.81
N GLY A 142 -25.52 -15.51 -8.26
CA GLY A 142 -25.99 -15.82 -9.61
C GLY A 142 -24.90 -15.72 -10.68
N SER A 143 -23.70 -16.23 -10.40
CA SER A 143 -22.60 -16.25 -11.38
C SER A 143 -23.03 -16.85 -12.72
N GLU A 144 -22.87 -16.08 -13.79
CA GLU A 144 -23.12 -16.54 -15.18
C GLU A 144 -22.02 -17.47 -15.71
N ALA A 145 -20.92 -17.63 -14.97
CA ALA A 145 -19.78 -18.43 -15.39
C ALA A 145 -20.00 -19.95 -15.22
N VAL A 146 -21.10 -20.38 -14.61
CA VAL A 146 -21.46 -21.79 -14.42
C VAL A 146 -22.83 -22.09 -15.01
N SER A 147 -23.05 -23.33 -15.45
CA SER A 147 -24.38 -23.80 -15.79
C SER A 147 -25.06 -24.33 -14.52
N TYR A 148 -26.29 -23.87 -14.29
CA TYR A 148 -27.19 -24.38 -13.26
C TYR A 148 -28.18 -25.40 -13.83
N ASP A 149 -27.93 -25.91 -15.05
CA ASP A 149 -28.83 -26.88 -15.68
C ASP A 149 -28.90 -28.15 -14.81
N ASP A 150 -30.03 -28.30 -14.12
CA ASP A 150 -30.52 -29.58 -13.60
C ASP A 150 -30.90 -30.48 -14.80
N GLU A 151 -29.95 -30.90 -15.63
CA GLU A 151 -30.18 -32.04 -16.51
C GLU A 151 -29.95 -33.36 -15.74
N ALA A 152 -30.75 -33.55 -14.70
CA ALA A 152 -31.19 -34.88 -14.32
C ALA A 152 -32.31 -35.32 -15.27
N HIS A 153 -31.97 -35.64 -16.52
CA HIS A 153 -32.85 -36.37 -17.42
C HIS A 153 -32.56 -37.87 -17.30
N PRO A 154 -33.51 -38.72 -16.85
CA PRO A 154 -33.58 -40.11 -17.29
C PRO A 154 -34.03 -40.22 -18.76
#